data_AF-A0A2Z6E3R6-F1
#
_entry.id   AF-A0A2Z6E3R6-F1
#
_cell.length_a   1.000
_cell.length_b   1.000
_cell.length_c   1.000
_cell.angle_alpha   90.00
_cell.angle_beta   90.00
_cell.angle_gamma   90.00
#
_symmetry.space_group_name_H-M   'P 1'
#
loop_
_entity.id
_entity.type
_entity.pdbx_description
1 polymer ?
#
loop_
_entity_poly.entity_id
_entity_poly.type
_entity_poly.pdbx_seq_one_letter_code
_entity_poly.pdbx_strand_id
1 'polypeptide(L)'
;MPVRAMYDYKFEPRDRLEHFHGNQLLYLEWQRHLLFAFPMCVPVPPDLPFGAVMKEILPSLYGSHPDWARVRWDAVDWELDGAVFQPAPERGLAAQGIGHKSFLRFTARGLDGLGGQAL
;
A
#
# COMPACT_ATOMS: atom_id res chain seq x y z
N MET A 1 -8.22 3.90 -27.02
CA MET A 1 -9.16 3.28 -27.99
C MET A 1 -10.00 2.26 -27.24
N PRO A 2 -11.34 2.24 -27.36
CA PRO A 2 -12.17 1.23 -26.72
C PRO A 2 -12.01 -0.14 -27.41
N VAL A 3 -12.37 -1.22 -26.70
CA VAL A 3 -12.39 -2.58 -27.26
C VAL A 3 -13.37 -2.64 -28.43
N ARG A 4 -12.96 -3.29 -29.52
CA ARG A 4 -13.83 -3.61 -30.67
C ARG A 4 -14.17 -5.10 -30.61
N ALA A 5 -15.46 -5.43 -30.66
CA ALA A 5 -15.94 -6.80 -30.67
C ALA A 5 -17.13 -6.95 -31.61
N MET A 6 -17.42 -8.19 -32.01
CA MET A 6 -18.59 -8.55 -32.84
C MET A 6 -19.91 -8.58 -32.04
N TYR A 7 -19.88 -8.17 -30.77
CA TYR A 7 -21.00 -8.14 -29.82
C TYR A 7 -20.79 -7.00 -28.81
N ASP A 8 -21.79 -6.72 -27.95
CA ASP A 8 -21.67 -5.71 -26.89
C ASP A 8 -20.67 -6.17 -25.81
N TYR A 9 -19.46 -5.62 -25.85
CA TYR A 9 -18.34 -6.01 -24.97
C TYR A 9 -18.38 -5.21 -23.66
N LYS A 10 -19.34 -5.54 -22.80
CA LYS A 10 -19.48 -4.94 -21.47
C LYS A 10 -19.56 -6.02 -20.41
N PHE A 11 -18.74 -5.86 -19.38
CA PHE A 11 -18.65 -6.79 -18.27
C PHE A 11 -18.41 -6.02 -16.98
N GLU A 12 -18.91 -6.60 -15.89
CA GLU A 12 -18.64 -6.11 -14.56
C GLU A 12 -17.18 -6.42 -14.17
N PRO A 13 -16.44 -5.48 -13.54
CA PRO A 13 -15.12 -5.76 -13.03
C PRO A 13 -15.14 -6.95 -12.05
N ARG A 14 -14.19 -7.88 -12.22
CA ARG A 14 -14.12 -9.11 -11.40
C ARG A 14 -13.65 -8.84 -9.98
N ASP A 15 -12.87 -7.80 -9.79
CA ASP A 15 -12.23 -7.37 -8.54
C ASP A 15 -12.98 -6.18 -7.91
N ARG A 16 -14.30 -6.27 -7.90
CA ARG A 16 -15.17 -5.32 -7.21
C ARG A 16 -15.07 -5.47 -5.70
N LEU A 17 -15.17 -4.35 -4.96
CA LEU A 17 -15.07 -4.32 -3.49
C LEU A 17 -16.03 -5.31 -2.82
N GLU A 18 -17.24 -5.44 -3.35
CA GLU A 18 -18.29 -6.31 -2.83
C GLU A 18 -17.89 -7.79 -2.79
N HIS A 19 -16.92 -8.20 -3.61
CA HIS A 19 -16.41 -9.58 -3.65
C HIS A 19 -15.39 -9.90 -2.55
N PHE A 20 -14.98 -8.93 -1.73
CA PHE A 20 -13.96 -9.10 -0.70
C PHE A 20 -14.52 -9.24 0.72
N HIS A 21 -15.82 -9.53 0.84
CA HIS A 21 -16.47 -9.96 2.09
C HIS A 21 -16.25 -9.00 3.28
N GLY A 22 -16.35 -7.69 3.03
CA GLY A 22 -16.15 -6.63 4.03
C GLY A 22 -14.71 -6.11 4.13
N ASN A 23 -13.74 -6.77 3.48
CA ASN A 23 -12.38 -6.25 3.32
C ASN A 23 -12.23 -5.45 2.02
N GLN A 24 -11.12 -4.73 1.90
CA GLN A 24 -10.64 -4.08 0.70
C GLN A 24 -9.19 -4.51 0.39
N LEU A 25 -8.77 -4.40 -0.87
CA LEU A 25 -7.37 -4.57 -1.22
C LEU A 25 -6.61 -3.26 -0.98
N LEU A 26 -5.44 -3.38 -0.37
CA LEU A 26 -4.48 -2.28 -0.20
C LEU A 26 -3.13 -2.71 -0.76
N TYR A 27 -2.56 -1.90 -1.66
CA TYR A 27 -1.20 -2.08 -2.14
C TYR A 27 -0.24 -1.26 -1.28
N LEU A 28 0.86 -1.87 -0.86
CA LEU A 28 1.88 -1.29 0.00
C LEU A 28 3.23 -1.37 -0.70
N GLU A 29 3.95 -0.27 -0.75
CA GLU A 29 5.31 -0.22 -1.31
C GLU A 29 6.26 0.52 -0.37
N TRP A 30 7.38 -0.12 -0.07
CA TRP A 30 8.53 0.56 0.52
C TRP A 30 9.48 0.99 -0.59
N GLN A 31 9.56 2.30 -0.84
CA GLN A 31 10.36 2.82 -1.94
C GLN A 31 11.86 2.57 -1.70
N ARG A 32 12.59 2.20 -2.77
CA ARG A 32 14.02 1.85 -2.77
C ARG A 32 14.38 0.56 -2.02
N HIS A 33 13.45 -0.38 -1.88
CA HIS A 33 13.67 -1.65 -1.18
C HIS A 33 13.21 -2.86 -2.02
N LEU A 34 13.87 -3.05 -3.17
CA LEU A 34 13.58 -4.07 -4.20
C LEU A 34 13.93 -5.49 -3.80
N LEU A 35 14.51 -5.73 -2.62
CA LEU A 35 14.48 -7.05 -1.98
C LEU A 35 13.07 -7.63 -2.01
N PHE A 36 12.06 -6.76 -1.86
CA PHE A 36 10.67 -7.05 -2.13
C PHE A 36 10.36 -6.67 -3.59
N ALA A 37 10.35 -7.66 -4.47
CA ALA A 37 10.31 -7.47 -5.91
C ALA A 37 9.07 -6.73 -6.45
N PHE A 38 8.01 -6.60 -5.64
CA PHE A 38 6.76 -5.94 -6.00
C PHE A 38 6.07 -5.35 -4.77
N PRO A 39 5.18 -4.36 -4.98
CA PRO A 39 4.28 -3.88 -3.93
C PRO A 39 3.42 -5.03 -3.37
N MET A 40 3.29 -5.07 -2.05
CA MET A 40 2.52 -6.10 -1.36
C MET A 40 1.03 -5.77 -1.42
N CYS A 41 0.21 -6.74 -1.82
CA CYS A 41 -1.24 -6.60 -1.85
C CYS A 41 -1.85 -7.37 -0.66
N VAL A 42 -2.54 -6.67 0.22
CA VAL A 42 -3.16 -7.26 1.41
C VAL A 42 -4.67 -6.99 1.47
N PRO A 43 -5.49 -7.97 1.89
CA PRO A 43 -6.88 -7.74 2.24
C PRO A 43 -6.97 -7.17 3.66
N VAL A 44 -7.60 -6.00 3.82
CA VAL A 44 -7.75 -5.33 5.12
C VAL A 44 -9.17 -4.79 5.32
N PRO A 45 -9.68 -4.72 6.55
CA PRO A 45 -10.93 -4.02 6.82
C PRO A 45 -10.81 -2.53 6.48
N PRO A 46 -11.85 -1.89 5.89
CA PRO A 46 -11.82 -0.46 5.57
C PRO A 46 -11.75 0.45 6.80
N ASP A 47 -12.17 -0.04 7.96
CA ASP A 47 -12.13 0.65 9.25
C ASP A 47 -10.84 0.41 10.05
N LEU A 48 -9.92 -0.42 9.55
CA LEU A 48 -8.63 -0.69 10.19
C LEU A 48 -7.89 0.63 10.48
N PRO A 49 -7.49 0.90 11.73
CA PRO A 49 -6.71 2.10 12.03
C PRO A 49 -5.35 2.09 11.32
N PHE A 50 -4.92 3.22 10.78
CA PHE A 50 -3.62 3.31 10.10
C PHE A 50 -2.44 2.92 11.00
N GLY A 51 -2.53 3.20 12.30
CA GLY A 51 -1.54 2.78 13.29
C GLY A 51 -1.36 1.26 13.36
N ALA A 52 -2.41 0.47 13.09
CA ALA A 52 -2.32 -0.98 13.02
C ALA A 52 -1.59 -1.43 11.74
N VAL A 53 -1.81 -0.75 10.61
CA VAL A 53 -1.02 -0.98 9.39
C VAL A 53 0.48 -0.81 9.68
N MET A 54 0.85 0.26 10.37
CA MET A 54 2.25 0.53 10.73
C MET A 54 2.84 -0.48 11.71
N LYS A 55 2.07 -0.93 12.70
CA LYS A 55 2.57 -1.77 13.81
C LYS A 55 2.48 -3.26 13.58
N GLU A 56 1.59 -3.70 12.69
CA GLU A 56 1.28 -5.12 12.50
C GLU A 56 1.56 -5.55 11.06
N ILE A 57 1.04 -4.80 10.08
CA ILE A 57 1.14 -5.19 8.67
C ILE A 57 2.53 -4.93 8.11
N LEU A 58 3.01 -3.68 8.12
CA LEU A 58 4.31 -3.36 7.52
C LEU A 58 5.49 -4.15 8.11
N PRO A 59 5.60 -4.41 9.43
CA PRO A 59 6.65 -5.27 9.97
C PRO A 59 6.55 -6.72 9.47
N SER A 60 5.33 -7.24 9.31
CA SER A 60 5.14 -8.61 8.78
C SER A 60 5.57 -8.73 7.31
N LEU A 61 5.47 -7.65 6.54
CA LEU A 61 5.82 -7.60 5.13
C LEU A 61 7.31 -7.31 4.92
N TYR A 62 7.87 -6.37 5.68
CA TYR A 62 9.17 -5.76 5.39
C TYR A 62 10.22 -5.97 6.50
N GLY A 63 9.84 -6.58 7.62
CA GLY A 63 10.69 -6.70 8.81
C GLY A 63 11.97 -7.51 8.63
N SER A 64 12.08 -8.29 7.56
CA SER A 64 13.30 -9.04 7.23
C SER A 64 14.40 -8.19 6.60
N HIS A 65 14.09 -6.98 6.12
CA HIS A 65 15.09 -6.10 5.51
C HIS A 65 15.95 -5.41 6.59
N PRO A 66 17.29 -5.34 6.44
CA PRO A 66 18.17 -4.74 7.46
C PRO A 66 17.86 -3.28 7.81
N ASP A 67 17.41 -2.48 6.84
CA ASP A 67 17.04 -1.08 7.09
C ASP A 67 15.74 -0.92 7.89
N TRP A 68 14.93 -1.96 8.06
CA TRP A 68 13.61 -1.86 8.70
C TRP A 68 13.72 -1.30 10.12
N ALA A 69 14.67 -1.83 10.90
CA ALA A 69 14.91 -1.38 12.27
C ALA A 69 15.43 0.07 12.37
N ARG A 70 15.85 0.66 11.25
CA ARG A 70 16.41 2.02 11.18
C ARG A 70 15.38 3.07 10.72
N VAL A 71 14.18 2.63 10.31
CA VAL A 71 13.12 3.53 9.83
C VAL A 71 12.71 4.50 10.94
N ARG A 72 12.80 5.81 10.65
CA ARG A 72 12.28 6.87 11.52
C ARG A 72 10.90 7.30 11.05
N TRP A 73 9.87 6.74 11.66
CA TRP A 73 8.47 6.89 11.23
C TRP A 73 7.94 8.33 11.20
N ASP A 74 8.50 9.21 12.04
CA ASP A 74 8.21 10.65 12.08
C ASP A 74 8.73 11.42 10.86
N ALA A 75 9.67 10.84 10.12
CA ALA A 75 10.32 11.44 8.95
C ALA A 75 10.07 10.66 7.65
N VAL A 76 9.10 9.74 7.66
CA VAL A 76 8.68 8.99 6.48
C VAL A 76 7.78 9.87 5.61
N ASP A 77 8.10 9.97 4.32
CA ASP A 77 7.19 10.56 3.35
C ASP A 77 6.18 9.51 2.90
N TRP A 78 4.90 9.87 2.91
CA TRP A 78 3.82 9.01 2.45
C TRP A 78 3.21 9.54 1.16
N GLU A 79 2.85 8.63 0.28
CA GLU A 79 2.09 8.91 -0.93
C GLU A 79 0.91 7.94 -1.00
N LEU A 80 -0.28 8.47 -1.30
CA LEU A 80 -1.49 7.72 -1.55
C LEU A 80 -1.95 8.01 -2.98
N ASP A 81 -2.03 6.98 -3.81
CA ASP A 81 -2.55 7.05 -5.18
C ASP A 81 -1.88 8.16 -6.04
N GLY A 82 -0.56 8.37 -5.89
CA GLY A 82 0.17 9.39 -6.64
C GLY A 82 0.29 10.75 -5.95
N ALA A 83 -0.37 10.95 -4.81
CA ALA A 83 -0.43 12.24 -4.12
C ALA A 83 0.21 12.20 -2.73
N VAL A 84 0.81 13.31 -2.30
CA VAL A 84 1.33 13.47 -0.93
C VAL A 84 0.23 13.18 0.08
N PHE A 85 0.54 12.33 1.04
CA PHE A 85 -0.41 11.87 2.04
C PHE A 85 0.14 12.10 3.45
N GLN A 86 -0.74 12.44 4.39
CA GLN A 86 -0.40 12.57 5.80
C GLN A 86 -1.32 11.65 6.61
N PRO A 87 -0.81 10.49 7.06
CA PRO A 87 -1.64 9.53 7.78
C PRO A 87 -2.04 10.04 9.16
N ALA A 88 -3.27 9.72 9.56
CA ALA A 88 -3.76 9.87 10.92
C ALA A 88 -3.83 8.47 11.58
N PRO A 89 -2.91 8.13 12.50
CA PRO A 89 -2.77 6.76 13.03
C PRO A 89 -4.04 6.18 13.67
N GLU A 90 -4.85 7.03 14.30
CA GLU A 90 -6.09 6.66 14.99
C GLU A 90 -7.30 6.52 14.07
N ARG A 91 -7.23 7.06 12.85
CA ARG A 91 -8.35 7.01 11.89
C ARG A 91 -8.30 5.71 11.09
N GLY A 92 -9.48 5.19 10.77
CA GLY A 92 -9.64 4.06 9.84
C GLY A 92 -9.17 4.41 8.43
N LEU A 93 -8.81 3.40 7.63
CA LEU A 93 -8.32 3.57 6.26
C LEU A 93 -9.29 4.34 5.36
N ALA A 94 -10.53 3.88 5.25
CA ALA A 94 -11.53 4.50 4.40
C ALA A 94 -11.88 5.92 4.87
N ALA A 95 -11.84 6.19 6.18
CA ALA A 95 -12.11 7.51 6.73
C ALA A 95 -11.09 8.56 6.28
N GLN A 96 -9.87 8.17 5.95
CA GLN A 96 -8.81 9.07 5.48
C GLN A 96 -8.50 8.92 3.98
N GLY A 97 -9.41 8.33 3.21
CA GLY A 97 -9.34 8.26 1.75
C GLY A 97 -8.59 7.05 1.19
N ILE A 98 -8.16 6.11 2.04
CA ILE A 98 -7.53 4.86 1.58
C ILE A 98 -8.64 3.86 1.25
N GLY A 99 -8.93 3.69 -0.03
CA GLY A 99 -10.03 2.86 -0.55
C GLY A 99 -9.59 1.53 -1.14
N HIS A 100 -10.54 0.87 -1.79
CA HIS A 100 -10.30 -0.40 -2.48
C HIS A 100 -9.31 -0.23 -3.63
N LYS A 101 -8.24 -1.03 -3.60
CA LYS A 101 -7.09 -1.00 -4.53
C LYS A 101 -6.29 0.31 -4.47
N SER A 102 -6.40 1.09 -3.41
CA SER A 102 -5.48 2.21 -3.19
C SER A 102 -4.04 1.72 -3.08
N PHE A 103 -3.13 2.55 -3.53
CA PHE A 103 -1.70 2.32 -3.52
C PHE A 103 -1.04 3.28 -2.53
N LEU A 104 -0.53 2.71 -1.44
CA LEU A 104 0.16 3.45 -0.40
C LEU A 104 1.67 3.17 -0.50
N ARG A 105 2.43 4.22 -0.77
CA ARG A 105 3.90 4.17 -0.82
C ARG A 105 4.47 4.94 0.37
N PHE A 106 5.56 4.42 0.92
CA PHE A 106 6.33 5.14 1.92
C PHE A 106 7.82 5.16 1.59
N THR A 107 8.45 6.30 1.88
CA THR A 107 9.89 6.51 1.69
C THR A 107 10.54 6.87 3.02
N ALA A 108 11.50 6.05 3.46
CA ALA A 108 12.33 6.36 4.61
C ALA A 108 13.62 7.05 4.14
N ARG A 109 13.67 8.39 4.20
CA ARG A 109 14.82 9.15 3.68
C ARG A 109 16.15 8.72 4.32
N GLY A 110 17.15 8.47 3.49
CA GLY A 110 18.48 8.02 3.91
C GLY A 110 18.59 6.51 4.15
N LEU A 111 17.53 5.75 3.91
CA LEU A 111 17.53 4.28 3.82
C LEU A 111 17.24 3.92 2.37
N ASP A 112 18.28 3.44 1.70
CA ASP A 112 18.36 3.41 0.25
C ASP A 112 18.47 1.98 -0.31
N GLY A 113 18.29 0.98 0.57
CA GLY A 113 18.47 -0.44 0.29
C GLY A 113 19.90 -0.94 0.57
N LEU A 114 20.14 -2.20 0.24
CA LEU A 114 21.39 -2.92 0.44
C LEU A 114 22.53 -2.30 -0.37
N GLY A 115 23.62 -1.96 0.32
CA GLY A 115 24.80 -1.34 -0.31
C GLY A 115 24.54 0.05 -0.89
N GLY A 116 23.48 0.74 -0.44
CA GLY A 116 23.07 2.05 -0.99
C GLY A 116 22.43 1.96 -2.38
N GLN A 117 22.20 0.75 -2.86
CA GLN A 117 21.39 0.46 -4.03
C GLN A 117 20.01 0.06 -3.55
N ALA A 118 19.00 0.26 -4.38
CA ALA A 118 17.62 -0.07 -4.04
C ALA A 118 17.36 -1.58 -3.83
N LEU A 119 18.38 -2.43 -3.68
CA LEU A 119 18.30 -3.88 -3.52
C LEU A 119 17.96 -4.30 -2.10
#